data_AF-A0A350PBW7-F1
#
_entry.id   AF-A0A350PBW7-F1
#
_cell.length_a   1.000
_cell.length_b   1.000
_cell.length_c   1.000
_cell.angle_alpha   90.00
_cell.angle_beta   90.00
_cell.angle_gamma   90.00
#
_symmetry.space_group_name_H-M   'P 1'
#
loop_
_entity.id
_entity.type
_entity.pdbx_description
1 polymer ?
#
loop_
_entity_poly.entity_id
_entity_poly.type
_entity_poly.pdbx_seq_one_letter_code
_entity_poly.pdbx_strand_id
1 'polypeptide(L)'
;MAKGLKVISADCDPTLSEDKSLPSNAFLVEYLQDGVTHFDIVTCQKQVEIFDEYYDKYKKDFINITQTEGRINPKLWGYTSPDK
;
A
#
# COMPACT_ATOMS: atom_id res chain seq x y z
N MET A 1 -5.82 -11.41 6.91
CA MET A 1 -6.24 -10.00 6.72
C MET A 1 -6.16 -9.30 8.06
N ALA A 2 -4.99 -8.73 8.33
CA ALA A 2 -4.75 -7.85 9.45
C ALA A 2 -5.77 -6.71 9.48
N LYS A 3 -6.15 -6.31 10.69
CA LYS A 3 -7.24 -5.35 10.91
C LYS A 3 -6.84 -3.95 10.44
N GLY A 4 -7.21 -3.61 9.21
CA GLY A 4 -7.02 -2.26 8.66
C GLY A 4 -6.08 -2.18 7.45
N LEU A 5 -5.54 -3.30 6.98
CA LEU A 5 -4.86 -3.36 5.68
C LEU A 5 -5.89 -3.32 4.55
N LYS A 6 -5.72 -2.38 3.61
CA LYS A 6 -6.51 -2.30 2.38
C LYS A 6 -5.58 -2.15 1.20
N VAL A 7 -5.76 -2.98 0.18
CA VAL A 7 -5.03 -2.86 -1.08
C VAL A 7 -5.71 -1.79 -1.94
N ILE A 8 -4.95 -0.77 -2.34
CA ILE A 8 -5.39 0.27 -3.29
C ILE A 8 -5.19 -0.24 -4.71
N SER A 9 -3.98 -0.74 -4.99
CA SER A 9 -3.56 -1.20 -6.31
C SER A 9 -2.68 -2.42 -6.12
N ALA A 10 -2.99 -3.50 -6.82
CA ALA A 10 -2.22 -4.74 -6.80
C ALA A 10 -1.48 -4.90 -8.13
N ASP A 11 -0.26 -5.45 -8.09
CA ASP A 11 0.61 -5.67 -9.25
C ASP A 11 0.72 -4.44 -10.16
N CYS A 12 1.18 -3.35 -9.57
CA CYS A 12 1.12 -2.03 -10.15
C CYS A 12 2.50 -1.43 -10.45
N ASP A 13 2.53 -0.39 -11.28
CA ASP A 13 3.77 0.31 -11.57
C ASP A 13 4.25 1.08 -10.32
N PRO A 14 5.52 0.95 -9.90
CA PRO A 14 6.02 1.61 -8.70
C PRO A 14 5.95 3.14 -8.77
N THR A 15 5.90 3.74 -9.97
CA THR A 15 5.72 5.21 -10.13
C THR A 15 4.39 5.71 -9.58
N LEU A 16 3.37 4.84 -9.44
CA LEU A 16 2.11 5.22 -8.78
C LEU A 16 2.31 5.60 -7.31
N SER A 17 3.40 5.16 -6.68
CA SER A 17 3.75 5.57 -5.32
C SER A 17 4.10 7.06 -5.20
N GLU A 18 4.36 7.75 -6.31
CA GLU A 18 4.64 9.17 -6.34
C GLU A 18 3.36 10.04 -6.41
N ASP A 19 2.19 9.41 -6.56
CA ASP A 19 0.93 10.14 -6.63
C ASP A 19 0.53 10.74 -5.28
N LYS A 20 0.57 12.08 -5.22
CA LYS A 20 0.21 12.88 -4.04
C LYS A 20 -1.27 12.77 -3.67
N SER A 21 -2.11 12.30 -4.59
CA SER A 21 -3.54 12.04 -4.37
C SER A 21 -3.79 10.83 -3.47
N LEU A 22 -2.78 9.97 -3.28
CA LEU A 22 -2.83 8.87 -2.34
C LEU A 22 -2.95 9.38 -0.89
N PRO A 23 -3.51 8.55 0.01
CA PRO A 23 -3.58 8.91 1.41
C PRO A 23 -2.19 8.83 2.04
N SER A 24 -1.94 9.66 3.05
CA SER A 24 -0.61 9.75 3.69
C SER A 24 -0.15 8.49 4.43
N ASN A 25 -1.04 7.51 4.61
CA ASN A 25 -0.75 6.19 5.17
C ASN A 25 -0.73 5.09 4.10
N ALA A 26 -0.53 5.45 2.83
CA ALA A 26 -0.27 4.51 1.76
C ALA A 26 1.21 4.14 1.71
N PHE A 27 1.47 2.86 1.46
CA PHE A 27 2.78 2.24 1.37
C PHE A 27 2.87 1.40 0.11
N LEU A 28 4.00 1.48 -0.56
CA LEU A 28 4.41 0.59 -1.65
C LEU A 28 5.10 -0.63 -1.03
N VAL A 29 4.60 -1.82 -1.34
CA VAL A 29 5.16 -3.10 -0.91
C VAL A 29 5.81 -3.76 -2.11
N GLU A 30 7.09 -4.10 -1.96
CA GLU A 30 7.87 -4.80 -2.96
C GLU A 30 8.05 -6.25 -2.52
N TYR A 31 7.73 -7.18 -3.41
CA TYR A 31 7.90 -8.61 -3.18
C TYR A 31 8.23 -9.33 -4.48
N LEU A 32 8.81 -10.51 -4.36
CA LEU A 32 9.11 -11.38 -5.48
C LEU A 32 8.03 -12.46 -5.58
N GLN A 33 7.55 -12.72 -6.80
CA GLN A 33 6.67 -13.84 -7.09
C GLN A 33 7.17 -14.51 -8.37
N ASP A 34 7.43 -15.82 -8.29
CA ASP A 34 7.95 -16.61 -9.42
C ASP A 34 9.22 -16.05 -10.07
N GLY A 35 10.06 -15.35 -9.30
CA GLY A 35 11.30 -14.73 -9.79
C GLY A 35 11.13 -13.34 -10.39
N VAL A 36 9.91 -12.80 -10.39
CA VAL A 36 9.59 -11.46 -10.90
C VAL A 36 9.30 -10.53 -9.72
N THR A 37 9.78 -9.29 -9.80
CA THR A 37 9.48 -8.26 -8.80
C THR A 37 8.09 -7.68 -9.06
N HIS A 38 7.26 -7.67 -8.03
CA HIS A 38 5.92 -7.12 -8.02
C HIS A 38 5.79 -6.01 -6.97
N PHE A 39 4.87 -5.09 -7.23
CA PHE A 39 4.62 -3.96 -6.36
C PHE A 39 3.12 -3.79 -6.08
N ASP A 40 2.78 -3.68 -4.80
CA ASP A 40 1.42 -3.39 -4.35
C ASP A 40 1.40 -2.06 -3.59
N ILE A 41 0.36 -1.26 -3.81
CA ILE A 41 0.08 -0.08 -2.98
C ILE A 41 -1.02 -0.45 -2.00
N VAL A 42 -0.70 -0.37 -0.71
CA VAL A 42 -1.63 -0.65 0.37
C VAL A 42 -1.76 0.54 1.31
N THR A 43 -2.88 0.61 2.02
CA THR A 43 -3.04 1.50 3.17
C THR A 43 -3.15 0.66 4.42
N CYS A 44 -2.53 1.14 5.50
CA CYS A 44 -2.67 0.52 6.80
C CYS A 44 -2.49 1.56 7.90
N GLN A 45 -2.93 1.23 9.12
CA GLN A 45 -2.66 2.07 10.28
C GLN A 45 -1.24 1.88 10.80
N LYS A 46 -0.68 0.67 10.67
CA LYS A 46 0.66 0.33 11.16
C LYS A 46 1.43 -0.44 10.10
N GLN A 47 2.67 -0.03 9.86
CA GLN A 47 3.54 -0.71 8.89
C GLN A 47 3.84 -2.17 9.29
N VAL A 48 3.90 -2.47 10.58
CA VAL A 48 4.11 -3.86 11.07
C VAL A 48 3.00 -4.81 10.62
N GLU A 49 1.75 -4.35 10.49
CA GLU A 49 0.65 -5.19 10.02
C GLU A 49 0.76 -5.51 8.52
N ILE A 50 1.38 -4.60 7.75
CA ILE A 50 1.73 -4.85 6.34
C ILE A 50 2.85 -5.89 6.29
N PHE A 51 3.89 -5.71 7.10
CA PHE A 51 4.99 -6.66 7.19
C PHE A 51 4.48 -8.06 7.54
N ASP A 52 3.69 -8.22 8.60
CA ASP A 52 3.18 -9.53 9.03
C ASP A 52 2.39 -10.22 7.89
N GLU A 53 1.47 -9.52 7.21
CA GLU A 53 0.65 -10.11 6.14
C GLU A 53 1.46 -10.48 4.88
N TYR A 54 2.42 -9.64 4.47
CA TYR A 54 3.22 -9.91 3.27
C TYR A 54 4.35 -10.89 3.56
N TYR A 55 4.95 -10.84 4.75
CA TYR A 55 5.96 -11.79 5.16
C TYR A 55 5.36 -13.17 5.39
N ASP A 56 4.15 -13.31 5.93
CA ASP A 56 3.49 -14.62 6.04
C ASP A 56 3.23 -15.26 4.66
N LYS A 57 2.95 -14.44 3.64
CA LYS A 57 2.69 -14.89 2.26
C LYS A 57 3.97 -15.22 1.49
N TYR A 58 4.93 -14.31 1.48
CA TYR A 58 6.10 -14.36 0.60
C TYR A 58 7.38 -14.75 1.35
N LYS A 59 7.41 -14.59 2.68
CA LYS A 59 8.55 -14.90 3.55
C LYS A 59 9.85 -14.25 3.07
N LYS A 60 10.79 -15.07 2.61
CA LYS A 60 12.08 -14.63 2.06
C LYS A 60 11.94 -13.79 0.78
N ASP A 61 10.80 -13.91 0.12
CA ASP A 61 10.50 -13.22 -1.14
C ASP A 61 9.83 -11.85 -0.87
N PHE A 62 9.54 -11.51 0.37
CA PHE A 62 9.23 -10.12 0.75
C PHE A 62 10.51 -9.28 0.71
N ILE A 63 10.50 -8.16 -0.02
CA ILE A 63 11.69 -7.35 -0.26
C ILE A 63 11.68 -6.09 0.60
N ASN A 64 10.65 -5.24 0.47
CA ASN A 64 10.65 -3.94 1.13
C ASN A 64 9.24 -3.35 1.30
N ILE A 65 9.10 -2.40 2.24
CA ILE A 65 7.93 -1.52 2.36
C ILE A 65 8.43 -0.08 2.40
N THR A 66 7.99 0.73 1.43
CA THR A 66 8.33 2.15 1.33
C THR A 66 7.07 2.99 1.45
N GLN A 67 7.11 4.09 2.19
CA GLN A 67 5.97 5.01 2.24
C GLN A 67 5.85 5.76 0.90
N THR A 68 4.61 5.90 0.41
CA THR A 68 4.32 6.66 -0.82
C THR A 68 4.40 8.17 -0.58
N GLU A 69 4.41 8.98 -1.65
CA GLU A 69 4.30 10.45 -1.59
C GLU A 69 2.88 10.95 -1.31
N GLY A 70 1.95 10.06 -0.94
CA GLY A 70 0.57 10.38 -0.61
C GLY A 70 0.45 11.47 0.45
N ARG A 71 -0.43 12.46 0.22
CA ARG A 71 -0.59 13.63 1.11
C ARG A 71 -2.01 13.82 1.61
N ILE A 72 -2.97 13.08 1.07
CA ILE A 72 -4.37 13.23 1.47
C ILE A 72 -4.57 12.65 2.86
N ASN A 73 -5.37 13.32 3.69
CA ASN A 73 -5.72 12.78 5.00
C ASN A 73 -6.45 11.44 4.79
N PRO A 74 -5.98 10.33 5.38
CA PRO A 74 -6.59 9.01 5.19
C PRO A 74 -8.09 8.94 5.50
N LYS A 75 -8.59 9.81 6.40
CA LYS A 75 -10.01 9.89 6.75
C LYS A 75 -10.88 10.58 5.69
N LEU A 76 -10.28 11.44 4.87
CA LEU A 76 -10.95 12.20 3.81
C LEU A 76 -10.70 11.63 2.43
N TRP A 77 -9.80 10.65 2.31
CA TRP A 77 -9.46 10.04 1.03
C TRP A 77 -10.67 9.28 0.45
N GLY A 78 -11.03 9.62 -0.80
CA GLY A 78 -12.22 9.08 -1.47
C GLY A 78 -13.55 9.70 -1.02
N TYR A 79 -13.54 10.71 -0.13
CA TYR A 79 -14.76 11.44 0.23
C TYR A 79 -15.13 12.44 -0.87
N THR A 80 -16.35 12.34 -1.38
CA THR A 80 -16.97 13.37 -2.24
C THR A 80 -18.08 14.02 -1.43
N SER A 81 -18.06 15.35 -1.30
CA SER A 81 -19.15 16.06 -0.64
C SER A 81 -20.45 15.81 -1.41
N PRO A 82 -21.56 15.48 -0.74
CA PRO A 82 -22.85 15.44 -1.41
C PRO A 82 -23.19 16.84 -1.94
N ASP A 83 -23.58 16.93 -3.21
CA ASP A 83 -24.08 18.16 -3.83
C ASP A 83 -25.21 18.76 -2.99
N LYS A 84 -25.19 20.10 -2.87
CA LYS A 84 -26.12 20.88 -2.04
C LYS A 84 -27.54 20.89 -2.59
#